data_AF-A0A3L7W6J7-F1
#
_entry.id   AF-A0A3L7W6J7-F1
#
_cell.length_a   1.000
_cell.length_b   1.000
_cell.length_c   1.000
_cell.angle_alpha   90.00
_cell.angle_beta   90.00
_cell.angle_gamma   90.00
#
_symmetry.space_group_name_H-M   'P 1'
#
loop_
_entity.id
_entity.type
_entity.pdbx_description
1 polymer ?
#
loop_
_entity_poly.entity_id
_entity_poly.type
_entity_poly.pdbx_seq_one_letter_code
_entity_poly.pdbx_strand_id
1 'polypeptide(L)'
;MTVDQAPGGPEIGSVSRAQLARVAFLLIATFLAGALLLRAQADRIRPLDIPLPAGWSAVSADSVLAGISPQSAVRAARTAEAPVGAVPYVRLIRLSTAGSDAADLTGVYWLVVTDDVRPSMEIPAGDSLDIIRAYVLVDQQGVVQLAVERGFATSDPTLPPE
;
A
#
# COMPACT_ATOMS: atom_id res chain seq x y z
N MET A 1 -69.56 22.08 17.46
CA MET A 1 -68.26 22.44 18.03
C MET A 1 -67.34 21.24 17.89
N THR A 2 -66.51 21.22 16.86
CA THR A 2 -65.46 20.22 16.64
C THR A 2 -64.15 20.81 17.18
N VAL A 3 -63.56 20.13 18.16
CA VAL A 3 -62.25 20.48 18.71
C VAL A 3 -61.20 20.00 17.73
N ASP A 4 -60.47 20.93 17.14
CA ASP A 4 -59.34 20.66 16.25
C ASP A 4 -58.11 20.37 17.11
N GLN A 5 -57.74 19.10 17.25
CA GLN A 5 -56.48 18.71 17.89
C GLN A 5 -55.40 18.71 16.81
N ALA A 6 -54.57 19.76 16.80
CA ALA A 6 -53.35 19.79 16.01
C ALA A 6 -52.42 18.63 16.45
N PRO A 7 -51.87 17.82 15.52
CA PRO A 7 -50.98 16.73 15.88
C PRO A 7 -49.68 17.31 16.47
N GLY A 8 -49.34 16.89 17.69
CA GLY A 8 -48.09 17.26 18.35
C GLY A 8 -46.90 16.88 17.47
N GLY A 9 -46.14 17.89 17.04
CA GLY A 9 -44.86 17.68 16.37
C GLY A 9 -43.86 16.99 17.31
N PRO A 10 -42.83 16.32 16.77
CA PRO A 10 -41.85 15.63 17.61
C PRO A 10 -41.15 16.64 18.54
N GLU A 11 -41.32 16.45 19.85
CA GLU A 11 -40.58 17.20 20.85
C GLU A 11 -39.10 16.88 20.71
N ILE A 12 -38.33 17.82 20.16
CA ILE A 12 -36.87 17.76 20.18
C ILE A 12 -36.46 18.08 21.63
N GLY A 13 -36.26 17.03 22.44
CA GLY A 13 -35.78 17.18 23.81
C GLY A 13 -34.48 17.99 23.85
N SER A 14 -34.38 18.92 24.80
CA SER A 14 -33.22 19.80 24.94
C SER A 14 -31.95 19.00 25.23
N VAL A 15 -30.96 19.08 24.32
CA VAL A 15 -29.68 18.39 24.47
C VAL A 15 -28.84 19.09 25.54
N SER A 16 -28.38 18.34 26.55
CA SER A 16 -27.52 18.92 27.59
C SER A 16 -26.09 19.13 27.09
N ARG A 17 -25.37 20.11 27.65
CA ARG A 17 -23.93 20.33 27.36
C ARG A 17 -23.08 19.09 27.65
N ALA A 18 -23.45 18.32 28.68
CA ALA A 18 -22.80 17.06 29.01
C ALA A 18 -23.00 15.99 27.92
N GLN A 19 -24.18 15.96 27.29
CA GLN A 19 -24.49 15.06 26.18
C GLN A 19 -23.71 15.46 24.93
N LEU A 20 -23.62 16.76 24.62
CA LEU A 20 -22.76 17.28 23.54
C LEU A 20 -21.28 16.91 23.75
N ALA A 21 -20.76 17.10 24.97
CA ALA A 21 -19.37 16.74 25.29
C ALA A 21 -19.10 15.25 25.15
N ARG A 22 -20.05 14.39 25.59
CA ARG A 22 -19.95 12.94 25.42
C ARG A 22 -19.92 12.54 23.96
N VAL A 23 -20.80 13.09 23.14
CA VAL A 23 -20.83 12.80 21.69
C VAL A 23 -19.55 13.28 21.02
N ALA A 24 -19.09 14.50 21.32
CA ALA A 24 -17.84 15.02 20.78
C ALA A 24 -16.64 14.16 21.15
N PHE A 25 -16.55 13.73 22.41
CA PHE A 25 -15.51 12.82 22.87
C PHE A 25 -15.57 11.47 22.13
N LEU A 26 -16.77 10.91 21.98
CA LEU A 26 -16.95 9.63 21.29
C LEU A 26 -16.53 9.72 19.82
N LEU A 27 -16.86 10.82 19.13
CA LEU A 27 -16.46 11.07 17.75
C LEU A 27 -14.93 11.20 17.62
N ILE A 28 -14.29 11.96 18.50
CA ILE A 28 -12.83 12.13 18.50
C ILE A 28 -12.14 10.79 18.76
N ALA A 29 -12.57 10.06 19.79
CA ALA A 29 -11.99 8.76 20.14
C ALA A 29 -12.14 7.75 19.00
N THR A 30 -13.32 7.71 18.36
CA THR A 30 -13.59 6.80 17.24
C THR A 30 -12.75 7.18 16.01
N PHE A 31 -12.63 8.48 15.72
CA PHE A 31 -11.78 8.96 14.63
C PHE A 31 -10.31 8.59 14.85
N LEU A 32 -9.77 8.84 16.05
CA LEU A 32 -8.39 8.50 16.39
C LEU A 32 -8.15 6.99 16.34
N ALA A 33 -9.06 6.19 16.89
CA ALA A 33 -8.97 4.74 16.82
C ALA A 33 -9.00 4.24 15.37
N GLY A 34 -9.91 4.77 14.54
CA GLY A 34 -9.98 4.46 13.12
C GLY A 34 -8.70 4.84 12.37
N ALA A 35 -8.17 6.04 12.60
CA ALA A 35 -6.92 6.49 11.99
C ALA A 35 -5.72 5.61 12.41
N LEU A 36 -5.67 5.21 13.68
CA LEU A 36 -4.61 4.33 14.18
C LEU A 36 -4.71 2.92 13.59
N LEU A 37 -5.92 2.39 13.45
CA LEU A 37 -6.15 1.09 12.80
C LEU A 37 -5.77 1.13 11.33
N LEU A 38 -6.19 2.17 10.59
CA LEU A 38 -5.79 2.37 9.20
C LEU A 38 -4.27 2.48 9.06
N ARG A 39 -3.61 3.18 10.01
CA ARG A 39 -2.16 3.27 10.08
C ARG A 39 -1.52 1.90 10.30
N ALA A 40 -2.01 1.12 11.27
CA ALA A 40 -1.51 -0.21 11.56
C ALA A 40 -1.71 -1.20 10.39
N GLN A 41 -2.82 -1.07 9.65
CA GLN A 41 -3.05 -1.85 8.43
C GLN A 41 -2.12 -1.42 7.29
N ALA A 42 -1.93 -0.11 7.09
CA ALA A 42 -1.03 0.44 6.07
C ALA A 42 0.45 0.17 6.35
N ASP A 43 0.79 -0.17 7.60
CA ASP A 43 2.13 -0.56 8.06
C ASP A 43 2.31 -2.09 8.06
N ARG A 44 1.33 -2.88 7.59
CA ARG A 44 1.54 -4.31 7.36
C ARG A 44 2.47 -4.50 6.16
N ILE A 45 3.64 -5.05 6.44
CA ILE A 45 4.63 -5.47 5.45
C ILE A 45 4.72 -6.99 5.52
N ARG A 46 4.57 -7.65 4.38
CA ARG A 46 4.79 -9.10 4.28
C ARG A 46 6.23 -9.37 3.85
N PRO A 47 6.92 -10.36 4.42
CA PRO A 47 8.20 -10.81 3.87
C PRO A 47 7.99 -11.30 2.44
N LEU A 48 8.89 -10.91 1.53
CA LEU A 48 8.81 -11.24 0.11
C LEU A 48 9.53 -12.57 -0.21
N ASP A 49 8.76 -13.60 -0.55
CA ASP A 49 9.25 -14.86 -1.14
C ASP A 49 8.92 -14.98 -2.64
N ILE A 50 8.54 -13.88 -3.26
CA ILE A 50 8.18 -13.83 -4.68
C ILE A 50 9.47 -13.79 -5.53
N PRO A 51 9.53 -14.56 -6.63
CA PRO A 51 10.63 -14.48 -7.57
C PRO A 51 10.68 -13.13 -8.29
N LEU A 52 11.88 -12.77 -8.73
CA LEU A 52 12.13 -11.53 -9.45
C LEU A 52 11.57 -11.60 -10.87
N PRO A 53 11.22 -10.45 -11.48
CA PRO A 53 10.79 -10.43 -12.87
C PRO A 53 11.93 -10.89 -13.80
N ALA A 54 11.55 -11.37 -14.99
CA ALA A 54 12.50 -11.88 -15.97
C ALA A 54 13.59 -10.85 -16.30
N GLY A 55 14.84 -11.30 -16.34
CA GLY A 55 16.01 -10.46 -16.63
C GLY A 55 16.59 -9.73 -15.41
N TRP A 56 15.89 -9.70 -14.27
CA TRP A 56 16.47 -9.18 -13.03
C TRP A 56 17.31 -10.25 -12.34
N SER A 57 18.41 -9.83 -11.73
CA SER A 57 19.28 -10.69 -10.94
C SER A 57 19.60 -10.03 -9.62
N ALA A 58 19.16 -10.64 -8.52
CA ALA A 58 19.47 -10.19 -7.17
C ALA A 58 19.50 -11.35 -6.19
N VAL A 59 20.22 -11.17 -5.10
CA VAL A 59 20.22 -12.08 -3.95
C VAL A 59 19.65 -11.37 -2.73
N SER A 60 19.08 -12.13 -1.78
CA SER A 60 18.70 -11.58 -0.49
C SER A 60 19.91 -10.96 0.20
N ALA A 61 19.76 -9.76 0.72
CA ALA A 61 20.80 -9.06 1.47
C ALA A 61 20.47 -9.07 2.97
N ASP A 62 21.52 -9.06 3.80
CA ASP A 62 21.36 -8.99 5.24
C ASP A 62 20.87 -7.61 5.66
N SER A 63 19.89 -7.57 6.56
CA SER A 63 19.36 -6.37 7.21
C SER A 63 20.41 -5.47 7.85
N VAL A 64 21.59 -6.00 8.22
CA VAL A 64 22.73 -5.21 8.71
C VAL A 64 23.23 -4.20 7.67
N LEU A 65 23.02 -4.48 6.38
CA LEU A 65 23.39 -3.60 5.28
C LEU A 65 22.32 -2.53 5.00
N ALA A 66 21.19 -2.55 5.71
CA ALA A 66 20.11 -1.60 5.49
C ALA A 66 20.42 -0.23 6.12
N GLY A 67 20.47 0.82 5.30
CA GLY A 67 20.59 2.21 5.75
C GLY A 67 19.26 2.79 6.25
N ILE A 68 18.13 2.21 5.85
CA ILE A 68 16.79 2.58 6.33
C ILE A 68 15.95 1.34 6.66
N SER A 69 14.93 1.50 7.49
CA SER A 69 13.97 0.44 7.78
C SER A 69 13.07 0.13 6.57
N PRO A 70 12.48 -1.07 6.49
CA PRO A 70 11.53 -1.40 5.42
C PRO A 70 10.30 -0.48 5.43
N GLN A 71 9.85 0.00 6.60
CA GLN A 71 8.76 0.97 6.69
C GLN A 71 9.13 2.33 6.11
N SER A 72 10.37 2.77 6.30
CA SER A 72 10.88 4.00 5.70
C SER A 72 10.99 3.87 4.18
N ALA A 73 11.39 2.70 3.67
CA ALA A 73 11.42 2.44 2.23
C ALA A 73 10.01 2.47 1.60
N VAL A 74 9.03 1.80 2.21
CA VAL A 74 7.62 1.86 1.75
C VAL A 74 7.08 3.28 1.78
N ARG A 75 7.41 4.05 2.83
CA ARG A 75 7.02 5.45 2.94
C ARG A 75 7.64 6.28 1.81
N ALA A 76 8.94 6.13 1.56
CA ALA A 76 9.63 6.82 0.48
C ALA A 76 8.99 6.52 -0.89
N ALA A 77 8.69 5.25 -1.16
CA ALA A 77 8.01 4.85 -2.39
C ALA A 77 6.63 5.52 -2.54
N ARG A 78 5.82 5.56 -1.48
CA ARG A 78 4.51 6.25 -1.47
C ARG A 78 4.66 7.77 -1.66
N THR A 79 5.65 8.38 -1.03
CA THR A 79 5.93 9.82 -1.16
C THR A 79 6.38 10.18 -2.58
N ALA A 80 7.07 9.27 -3.26
CA ALA A 80 7.45 9.41 -4.66
C ALA A 80 6.34 9.00 -5.65
N GLU A 81 5.11 8.79 -5.17
CA GLU A 81 3.95 8.38 -5.98
C GLU A 81 4.17 7.07 -6.77
N ALA A 82 5.08 6.20 -6.30
CA ALA A 82 5.28 4.88 -6.89
C ALA A 82 4.04 3.99 -6.65
N PRO A 83 3.73 3.04 -7.56
CA PRO A 83 2.56 2.17 -7.46
C PRO A 83 2.71 1.18 -6.30
N VAL A 84 2.39 1.62 -5.09
CA VAL A 84 2.49 0.83 -3.85
C VAL A 84 1.12 0.72 -3.20
N GLY A 85 0.65 -0.51 -3.03
CA GLY A 85 -0.66 -0.80 -2.44
C GLY A 85 -0.66 -0.74 -0.92
N ALA A 86 -1.80 -1.13 -0.35
CA ALA A 86 -2.03 -1.08 1.08
C ALA A 86 -1.10 -2.03 1.87
N VAL A 87 -0.85 -3.23 1.33
CA VAL A 87 -0.07 -4.29 1.99
C VAL A 87 1.03 -4.80 1.06
N PRO A 88 2.15 -4.07 0.93
CA PRO A 88 3.24 -4.48 0.06
C PRO A 88 4.07 -5.61 0.68
N TYR A 89 4.68 -6.42 -0.19
CA TYR A 89 5.75 -7.34 0.16
C TYR A 89 7.09 -6.61 0.09
N VAL A 90 7.96 -6.83 1.07
CA VAL A 90 9.25 -6.12 1.13
C VAL A 90 10.38 -7.08 1.48
N ARG A 91 11.51 -6.93 0.79
CA ARG A 91 12.76 -7.64 1.10
C ARG A 91 13.97 -6.79 0.73
N LEU A 92 15.03 -6.89 1.54
CA LEU A 92 16.31 -6.28 1.19
C LEU A 92 17.05 -7.20 0.22
N ILE A 93 17.50 -6.63 -0.89
CA ILE A 93 18.23 -7.37 -1.93
C ILE A 93 19.54 -6.67 -2.27
N ARG A 94 20.52 -7.46 -2.73
CA ARG A 94 21.67 -6.98 -3.49
C ARG A 94 21.41 -7.26 -4.96
N LEU A 95 21.12 -6.22 -5.72
CA LEU A 95 20.83 -6.24 -7.14
C LEU A 95 22.13 -6.22 -7.95
N SER A 96 22.25 -7.19 -8.84
CA SER A 96 23.33 -7.29 -9.84
C SER A 96 22.92 -6.74 -11.19
N THR A 97 21.62 -6.76 -11.53
CA THR A 97 21.05 -6.09 -12.72
C THR A 97 19.52 -6.04 -12.62
N ALA A 98 18.90 -4.96 -13.12
CA ALA A 98 17.45 -4.87 -13.35
C ALA A 98 17.08 -5.17 -14.82
N GLY A 99 17.92 -5.93 -15.54
CA GLY A 99 17.66 -6.32 -16.92
C GLY A 99 17.49 -5.11 -17.84
N SER A 100 16.49 -5.16 -18.73
CA SER A 100 16.19 -4.05 -19.65
C SER A 100 15.59 -2.82 -18.97
N ASP A 101 15.07 -2.95 -17.73
CA ASP A 101 14.39 -1.84 -17.05
C ASP A 101 15.39 -0.81 -16.55
N ALA A 102 16.56 -1.26 -16.09
CA ALA A 102 17.70 -0.42 -15.76
C ALA A 102 18.98 -1.26 -15.77
N ALA A 103 19.60 -1.39 -16.94
CA ALA A 103 20.75 -2.29 -17.16
C ALA A 103 21.94 -1.99 -16.23
N ASP A 104 22.18 -0.71 -15.95
CA ASP A 104 23.31 -0.25 -15.16
C ASP A 104 23.00 -0.17 -13.64
N LEU A 105 21.76 -0.45 -13.23
CA LEU A 105 21.35 -0.33 -11.84
C LEU A 105 21.85 -1.53 -11.03
N THR A 106 22.76 -1.25 -10.11
CA THR A 106 23.38 -2.25 -9.23
C THR A 106 23.57 -1.68 -7.82
N GLY A 107 23.46 -2.52 -6.79
CA GLY A 107 23.60 -2.06 -5.41
C GLY A 107 22.70 -2.79 -4.43
N VAL A 108 22.55 -2.23 -3.23
CA VAL A 108 21.67 -2.77 -2.19
C VAL A 108 20.40 -1.94 -2.14
N TYR A 109 19.24 -2.60 -2.25
CA TYR A 109 17.94 -1.94 -2.33
C TYR A 109 16.91 -2.65 -1.46
N TRP A 110 15.96 -1.87 -0.96
CA TRP A 110 14.67 -2.41 -0.56
C TRP A 110 13.83 -2.64 -1.81
N LEU A 111 13.52 -3.92 -2.06
CA LEU A 111 12.56 -4.31 -3.07
C LEU A 111 11.17 -4.30 -2.45
N VAL A 112 10.30 -3.42 -2.93
CA VAL A 112 8.89 -3.32 -2.56
C VAL A 112 8.05 -3.84 -3.71
N VAL A 113 7.21 -4.83 -3.45
CA VAL A 113 6.35 -5.47 -4.44
C VAL A 113 4.90 -5.35 -4.03
N THR A 114 4.05 -4.94 -4.95
CA THR A 114 2.59 -4.87 -4.72
C THR A 114 1.86 -5.57 -5.85
N ASP A 115 0.96 -6.48 -5.49
CA ASP A 115 0.01 -7.09 -6.42
C ASP A 115 -1.24 -6.22 -6.62
N ASP A 116 -1.93 -6.46 -7.74
CA ASP A 116 -3.21 -5.84 -8.09
C ASP A 116 -3.18 -4.31 -8.03
N VAL A 117 -2.10 -3.73 -8.59
CA VAL A 117 -2.01 -2.27 -8.75
C VAL A 117 -2.85 -1.84 -9.95
N ARG A 118 -3.51 -0.68 -9.82
CA ARG A 118 -4.18 -0.06 -10.97
C ARG A 118 -3.10 0.23 -12.02
N PRO A 119 -3.21 -0.31 -13.25
CA PRO A 119 -2.19 -0.12 -14.26
C PRO A 119 -2.10 1.34 -14.66
N SER A 120 -0.86 1.84 -14.72
CA SER A 120 -0.54 3.08 -15.42
C SER A 120 -0.17 2.82 -16.89
N MET A 121 0.23 1.60 -17.23
CA MET A 121 0.49 1.18 -18.60
C MET A 121 -0.79 0.86 -19.38
N GLU A 122 -0.78 1.15 -20.68
CA GLU A 122 -1.85 0.73 -21.59
C GLU A 122 -1.75 -0.77 -21.86
N ILE A 123 -2.81 -1.51 -21.52
CA ILE A 123 -2.89 -2.95 -21.76
C ILE A 123 -3.41 -3.16 -23.18
N PRO A 124 -2.66 -3.84 -24.07
CA PRO A 124 -3.13 -4.13 -25.41
C PRO A 124 -4.45 -4.91 -25.39
N ALA A 125 -5.40 -4.51 -26.23
CA ALA A 125 -6.68 -5.20 -26.35
C ALA A 125 -6.47 -6.65 -26.80
N GLY A 126 -6.82 -7.61 -25.94
CA GLY A 126 -6.67 -9.04 -26.19
C GLY A 126 -5.67 -9.75 -25.27
N ASP A 127 -4.82 -9.01 -24.55
CA ASP A 127 -3.99 -9.57 -23.47
C ASP A 127 -4.84 -9.68 -22.20
N SER A 128 -5.20 -10.90 -21.80
CA SER A 128 -5.81 -11.16 -20.50
C SER A 128 -4.71 -11.19 -19.44
N LEU A 129 -4.33 -10.01 -18.97
CA LEU A 129 -3.51 -9.88 -17.77
C LEU A 129 -4.45 -9.87 -16.56
N ASP A 130 -4.32 -10.88 -15.72
CA ASP A 130 -5.19 -11.05 -14.57
C ASP A 130 -4.64 -10.31 -13.34
N ILE A 131 -3.31 -10.21 -13.24
CA ILE A 131 -2.62 -9.59 -12.10
C ILE A 131 -1.58 -8.61 -12.62
N ILE A 132 -1.60 -7.40 -12.06
CA ILE A 132 -0.60 -6.38 -12.36
C ILE A 132 0.18 -6.12 -11.09
N ARG A 133 1.49 -6.28 -11.18
CA ARG A 133 2.40 -6.18 -10.06
C ARG A 133 3.39 -5.05 -10.28
N ALA A 134 3.51 -4.21 -9.28
CA ALA A 134 4.53 -3.18 -9.21
C ALA A 134 5.77 -3.70 -8.49
N TYR A 135 6.95 -3.39 -9.04
CA TYR A 135 8.25 -3.60 -8.44
C TYR A 135 8.93 -2.25 -8.26
N VAL A 136 9.26 -1.89 -7.02
CA VAL A 136 9.90 -0.63 -6.67
C VAL A 136 11.20 -0.89 -5.94
N LEU A 137 12.29 -0.26 -6.41
CA LEU A 137 13.60 -0.29 -5.78
C LEU A 137 13.86 1.02 -5.06
N VAL A 138 14.03 0.94 -3.75
CA VAL A 138 14.37 2.08 -2.89
C VAL A 138 15.79 1.88 -2.36
N ASP A 139 16.64 2.88 -2.53
CA ASP A 139 18.02 2.82 -2.03
C ASP A 139 18.12 3.01 -0.51
N GLN A 140 19.35 3.00 -0.01
CA GLN A 140 19.63 3.10 1.41
C GLN A 140 19.45 4.51 1.97
N GLN A 141 19.14 5.50 1.12
CA GLN A 141 18.86 6.88 1.47
C GLN A 141 17.35 7.18 1.40
N GLY A 142 16.54 6.24 0.92
CA GLY A 142 15.11 6.42 0.74
C GLY A 142 14.75 7.10 -0.58
N VAL A 143 15.60 6.99 -1.60
CA VAL A 143 15.31 7.46 -2.95
C VAL A 143 14.84 6.29 -3.81
N VAL A 144 13.75 6.50 -4.55
CA VAL A 144 13.25 5.53 -5.53
C VAL A 144 14.17 5.58 -6.75
N GLN A 145 14.82 4.45 -7.04
CA GLN A 145 15.74 4.32 -8.17
C GLN A 145 15.07 3.66 -9.38
N LEU A 146 14.04 2.84 -9.14
CA LEU A 146 13.27 2.19 -10.19
C LEU A 146 11.86 1.91 -9.69
N ALA A 147 10.86 2.13 -10.54
CA ALA A 147 9.49 1.70 -10.33
C ALA A 147 8.96 1.18 -11.67
N VAL A 148 8.60 -0.11 -11.72
CA VAL A 148 8.08 -0.75 -12.93
C VAL A 148 6.85 -1.58 -12.62
N GLU A 149 5.93 -1.63 -13.58
CA GLU A 149 4.74 -2.48 -13.53
C GLU A 149 4.91 -3.65 -14.51
N ARG A 150 4.44 -4.83 -14.11
CA ARG A 150 4.45 -6.05 -14.91
C ARG A 150 3.10 -6.74 -14.83
N GLY A 151 2.61 -7.12 -16.00
CA GLY A 151 1.44 -7.98 -16.12
C GLY A 151 1.82 -9.45 -15.97
N PHE A 152 0.99 -10.19 -15.24
CA PHE A 152 1.08 -11.63 -15.06
C PHE A 152 -0.29 -12.25 -15.34
N ALA A 153 -0.30 -13.40 -16.01
CA ALA A 153 -1.48 -14.26 -16.07
C ALA A 153 -1.63 -14.99 -14.73
N THR A 154 -2.85 -15.36 -14.33
CA THR A 154 -3.09 -16.09 -13.05
C THR A 154 -2.36 -17.44 -13.01
N SER A 155 -2.05 -18.02 -14.18
CA SER A 155 -1.29 -19.26 -14.33
C SER A 155 0.22 -19.11 -14.15
N ASP A 156 0.72 -17.89 -13.92
CA ASP A 156 2.15 -17.64 -13.80
C ASP A 156 2.71 -18.24 -12.49
N PRO A 157 3.73 -19.11 -12.55
CA PRO A 157 4.33 -19.75 -11.37
C PRO A 157 5.08 -18.78 -10.44
N THR A 158 5.26 -17.52 -10.85
CA THR A 158 5.86 -16.45 -10.04
C THR A 158 4.87 -15.77 -9.10
N LEU A 159 3.60 -16.16 -9.13
CA LEU A 159 2.59 -15.68 -8.21
C LEU A 159 2.62 -16.49 -6.90
N PRO A 160 2.49 -15.85 -5.73
CA PRO A 160 2.31 -16.58 -4.48
C PRO A 160 0.99 -17.37 -4.52
N PRO A 161 0.93 -18.56 -3.89
CA PRO A 161 -0.33 -19.31 -3.76
C PRO A 161 -1.35 -18.49 -2.95
N GLU A 162 -2.62 -18.55 -3.36
CA GLU A 162 -3.74 -17.90 -2.66
C GLU A 162 -3.95 -18.42 -1.22
#